data_AF-A0A258CFC2-F1
#
_entry.id   AF-A0A258CFC2-F1
#
_cell.length_a   1.000
_cell.length_b   1.000
_cell.length_c   1.000
_cell.angle_alpha   90.00
_cell.angle_beta   90.00
_cell.angle_gamma   90.00
#
_symmetry.space_group_name_H-M   'P 1'
#
loop_
_entity.id
_entity.type
_entity.pdbx_description
1 polymer ?
#
loop_
_entity_poly.entity_id
_entity_poly.type
_entity_poly.pdbx_seq_one_letter_code
_entity_poly.pdbx_strand_id
1 'polypeptide(L)' 'NSSLHAALEKLDERSRDILQQRWLSDEKATLHDLAAKYSVSAERIRQLEKNAMNKLKGSIQA' A
#
# COMPACT_ATOMS: atom_id res chain seq x y z
N ASN A 1 -9.55 -0.14 17.93
CA ASN A 1 -9.31 -0.06 16.49
C ASN A 1 -8.04 -0.86 16.13
N SER A 2 -8.00 -2.14 16.56
CA SER A 2 -6.76 -2.93 16.64
C SER A 2 -6.51 -3.79 15.40
N SER A 3 -7.59 -4.13 14.69
CA SER A 3 -7.57 -5.00 13.51
C SER A 3 -6.91 -4.34 12.29
N LEU A 4 -7.00 -3.01 12.15
CA LEU A 4 -6.38 -2.29 11.04
C LEU A 4 -4.84 -2.30 11.17
N HIS A 5 -4.33 -2.04 12.37
CA HIS A 5 -2.89 -2.07 12.65
C HIS A 5 -2.30 -3.47 12.42
N ALA A 6 -2.97 -4.51 12.94
CA ALA A 6 -2.54 -5.90 12.73
C ALA A 6 -2.60 -6.32 11.24
N ALA A 7 -3.58 -5.83 10.48
CA ALA A 7 -3.66 -6.06 9.05
C ALA A 7 -2.53 -5.35 8.28
N LEU A 8 -2.16 -4.13 8.69
CA LEU A 8 -1.04 -3.38 8.14
C LEU A 8 0.31 -4.05 8.45
N GLU A 9 0.46 -4.71 9.60
CA GLU A 9 1.67 -5.49 9.94
C GLU A 9 1.83 -6.74 9.08
N LYS A 10 0.75 -7.29 8.51
CA LYS A 10 0.81 -8.40 7.55
C LYS A 10 1.16 -7.96 6.13
N LEU A 11 1.24 -6.66 5.88
CA LEU A 11 1.66 -6.11 4.60
C LEU A 11 3.18 -6.01 4.53
N ASP A 12 3.73 -6.31 3.37
CA ASP A 12 5.13 -6.01 3.06
C ASP A 12 5.40 -4.52 3.23
N GLU A 13 6.60 -4.18 3.74
CA GLU A 13 6.96 -2.79 4.07
C GLU A 13 6.77 -1.82 2.90
N ARG A 14 7.09 -2.26 1.67
CA ARG A 14 6.87 -1.49 0.44
C ARG A 14 5.40 -1.21 0.18
N SER A 15 4.55 -2.22 0.37
CA SER A 15 3.10 -2.12 0.17
C SER A 15 2.47 -1.17 1.19
N ARG A 16 2.95 -1.23 2.44
CA ARG A 16 2.56 -0.31 3.52
C ARG A 16 2.97 1.12 3.20
N ASP A 17 4.21 1.36 2.78
CA ASP A 17 4.65 2.72 2.40
C ASP A 17 3.85 3.24 1.19
N ILE A 18 3.63 2.44 0.15
CA ILE A 18 2.82 2.85 -1.01
C ILE A 18 1.41 3.30 -0.58
N LEU A 19 0.74 2.52 0.28
CA LEU A 19 -0.57 2.90 0.80
C LEU A 19 -0.49 4.18 1.65
N GLN A 20 0.52 4.29 2.51
CA GLN A 20 0.71 5.45 3.37
C GLN A 20 0.96 6.73 2.55
N GLN A 21 1.84 6.68 1.56
CA GLN A 21 2.16 7.78 0.65
C GLN A 21 0.97 8.19 -0.23
N ARG A 22 0.08 7.24 -0.59
CA ARG A 22 -1.10 7.54 -1.43
C ARG A 22 -2.34 7.96 -0.66
N TRP A 23 -2.53 7.45 0.55
CA TRP A 23 -3.77 7.62 1.30
C TRP A 23 -3.63 8.49 2.55
N LEU A 24 -2.47 8.43 3.22
CA LEU A 24 -2.21 9.09 4.50
C LEU A 24 -1.29 10.31 4.39
N SER A 25 -0.64 10.50 3.24
CA SER A 25 0.14 11.70 2.96
C SER A 25 -0.76 12.84 2.48
N ASP A 26 -0.47 14.06 2.94
CA ASP A 26 -1.14 15.29 2.51
C ASP A 26 -0.90 15.53 1.01
N GLU A 27 0.35 15.36 0.59
CA GLU A 27 0.74 15.26 -0.82
C GLU A 27 0.66 13.81 -1.29
N LYS A 28 -0.41 13.49 -2.02
CA LYS A 28 -0.63 12.15 -2.57
C LYS A 28 0.39 11.86 -3.67
N ALA A 29 1.33 10.97 -3.37
CA ALA A 29 2.28 10.50 -4.37
C ALA A 29 1.54 9.83 -5.55
N THR A 30 1.91 10.18 -6.78
CA THR A 30 1.32 9.50 -7.94
C THR A 30 1.95 8.12 -8.12
N LEU A 31 1.32 7.26 -8.94
CA LEU A 31 1.92 5.98 -9.32
C LEU A 31 3.28 6.16 -9.98
N HIS A 32 3.50 7.26 -10.71
CA HIS A 32 4.77 7.56 -11.37
C HIS A 32 5.84 8.00 -10.37
N ASP A 33 5.50 8.81 -9.37
CA ASP A 33 6.45 9.21 -8.31
C ASP A 33 6.92 8.00 -7.51
N LEU A 34 6.00 7.11 -7.14
CA LEU A 34 6.33 5.88 -6.44
C LEU A 34 7.11 4.91 -7.32
N ALA A 35 6.76 4.82 -8.60
CA ALA A 35 7.50 4.02 -9.58
C ALA A 35 8.95 4.50 -9.69
N ALA A 36 9.17 5.80 -9.81
CA ALA A 36 10.50 6.41 -9.85
C ALA A 36 11.26 6.17 -8.53
N LYS A 37 10.64 6.45 -7.37
CA LYS A 37 11.22 6.26 -6.04
C LYS A 37 11.69 4.83 -5.80
N TYR A 38 10.88 3.85 -6.22
CA TYR A 38 11.16 2.43 -6.04
C TYR A 38 11.90 1.79 -7.22
N SER A 39 12.21 2.55 -8.27
CA SER A 39 12.79 2.06 -9.53
C SER A 39 12.03 0.84 -10.09
N VAL A 40 10.71 0.92 -10.07
CA VAL A 40 9.79 -0.08 -10.62
C VAL A 40 8.80 0.58 -11.58
N SER A 41 8.07 -0.20 -12.37
CA SER A 41 7.03 0.34 -13.25
C SER A 41 5.80 0.82 -12.47
N ALA A 42 5.08 1.82 -13.00
CA ALA A 42 3.80 2.29 -12.42
C ALA A 42 2.78 1.15 -12.26
N GLU A 43 2.73 0.22 -13.22
CA GLU A 43 1.91 -0.98 -13.11
C GLU A 43 2.32 -1.86 -11.91
N ARG A 44 3.62 -1.96 -11.61
CA ARG A 44 4.08 -2.71 -10.44
C ARG A 44 3.60 -2.07 -9.15
N ILE A 45 3.63 -0.75 -9.03
CA ILE A 45 3.06 -0.02 -7.88
C ILE A 45 1.57 -0.31 -7.75
N ARG A 46 0.82 -0.27 -8.87
CA ARG A 46 -0.61 -0.61 -8.89
C ARG A 46 -0.89 -2.03 -8.40
N GLN A 47 -0.08 -3.01 -8.82
CA GLN A 47 -0.21 -4.39 -8.35
C GLN A 47 0.08 -4.53 -6.86
N LEU A 48 1.11 -3.83 -6.35
CA LEU A 48 1.42 -3.80 -4.92
C LEU A 48 0.26 -3.22 -4.11
N GLU A 49 -0.32 -2.09 -4.56
CA GLU A 49 -1.50 -1.51 -3.92
C GLU A 49 -2.68 -2.48 -3.91
N LYS A 50 -3.00 -3.11 -5.05
CA LYS A 50 -4.11 -4.06 -5.16
C LYS A 50 -3.93 -5.26 -4.22
N ASN A 51 -2.72 -5.82 -4.17
CA ASN A 51 -2.41 -6.93 -3.28
C ASN A 51 -2.51 -6.53 -1.81
N ALA A 52 -2.05 -5.33 -1.46
CA ALA A 52 -2.15 -4.79 -0.13
C ALA A 52 -3.61 -4.60 0.31
N MET A 53 -4.44 -4.02 -0.57
CA MET A 53 -5.86 -3.83 -0.34
C MET A 53 -6.60 -5.17 -0.16
N ASN A 54 -6.25 -6.20 -0.94
CA ASN A 54 -6.83 -7.53 -0.80
C ASN A 54 -6.45 -8.18 0.54
N LYS A 55 -5.19 -8.08 0.97
CA LYS A 55 -4.73 -8.55 2.29
C LYS A 55 -5.44 -7.84 3.45
N LEU A 56 -5.63 -6.52 3.32
CA LEU A 56 -6.39 -5.70 4.28
C LEU A 56 -7.85 -6.16 4.39
N LYS A 57 -8.54 -6.31 3.26
CA LYS A 57 -9.93 -6.80 3.22
C LYS A 57 -10.05 -8.20 3.83
N GLY A 58 -9.15 -9.11 3.48
CA GLY A 58 -9.13 -10.46 4.05
C GLY A 58 -8.89 -10.49 5.56
N SER A 59 -8.13 -9.53 6.10
CA SER A 59 -7.84 -9.44 7.54
C SER A 59 -8.95 -8.73 8.34
N ILE A 60 -9.82 -7.97 7.68
CA ILE A 60 -10.97 -7.30 8.32
C ILE A 60 -12.21 -8.21 8.30
N GLN A 61 -12.33 -9.09 7.30
CA GLN A 61 -13.43 -10.05 7.17
C GLN A 61 -13.21 -11.37 7.92
N ALA A 62 -11.99 -11.64 8.39
CA ALA A 62 -11.64 -12.83 9.16
C ALA A 62 -11.70 -12.54 10.67
#